data_AF-A0A8H7QGA0-F1
#
_entry.id   AF-A0A8H7QGA0-F1
#
_cell.length_a   1.000
_cell.length_b   1.000
_cell.length_c   1.000
_cell.angle_alpha   90.00
_cell.angle_beta   90.00
_cell.angle_gamma   90.00
#
_symmetry.space_group_name_H-M   'P 1'
#
loop_
_entity.id
_entity.type
_entity.pdbx_description
1 polymer ?
#
loop_
_entity_poly.entity_id
_entity_poly.type
_entity_poly.pdbx_seq_one_letter_code
_entity_poly.pdbx_strand_id
1 'polypeptide(L)'
;MSNTRLRLTLSQKIEILDQFAMGNTNQIELGKWAQQKFDLIKPLSQQTVSNILSNADQLYSNIVAIKNSKSLKLPKYPQLDEEVCGN
;
A
#
# COMPACT_ATOMS: atom_id res chain seq x y z
N MET A 1 -8.96 11.51 24.38
CA MET A 1 -8.52 11.69 22.98
C MET A 1 -8.28 10.34 22.34
N SER A 2 -9.07 9.95 21.35
CA SER A 2 -8.83 8.73 20.56
C SER A 2 -7.57 8.94 19.73
N ASN A 3 -6.51 8.21 20.04
CA ASN A 3 -5.25 8.22 19.29
C ASN A 3 -5.44 7.36 18.03
N THR A 4 -6.26 7.86 17.11
CA THR A 4 -6.59 7.15 15.88
C THR A 4 -5.36 7.16 14.99
N ARG A 5 -4.58 6.08 15.05
CA ARG A 5 -3.41 5.90 14.19
C ARG A 5 -3.85 5.97 12.73
N LEU A 6 -3.38 7.00 12.01
CA LEU A 6 -3.55 7.11 10.56
C LEU A 6 -2.89 5.90 9.91
N ARG A 7 -3.72 4.95 9.47
CA ARG A 7 -3.24 3.74 8.80
C ARG A 7 -3.23 3.99 7.30
N LEU A 8 -2.10 4.47 6.79
CA LEU A 8 -1.88 4.59 5.35
C LEU A 8 -1.86 3.20 4.70
N THR A 9 -2.55 3.09 3.57
CA THR A 9 -2.50 1.90 2.72
C THR A 9 -1.12 1.74 2.07
N LEU A 10 -0.80 0.53 1.61
CA LEU A 10 0.46 0.27 0.91
C LEU A 10 0.61 1.18 -0.31
N SER A 11 -0.45 1.33 -1.11
CA SER A 11 -0.48 2.18 -2.31
C SER A 11 -0.14 3.64 -2.00
N GLN A 12 -0.74 4.21 -0.94
CA GLN A 12 -0.48 5.60 -0.54
C GLN A 12 0.97 5.80 -0.11
N LYS A 13 1.57 4.83 0.60
CA LYS A 13 2.97 4.90 0.99
C LYS A 13 3.91 4.91 -0.21
N ILE A 14 3.60 4.16 -1.25
CA ILE A 14 4.41 4.11 -2.48
C ILE A 14 4.29 5.41 -3.26
N GLU A 15 3.09 5.96 -3.36
CA GLU A 15 2.88 7.24 -4.06
C GLU A 15 3.66 8.37 -3.37
N ILE A 16 3.78 8.32 -2.03
CA ILE A 16 4.64 9.23 -1.25
C ILE A 16 6.13 9.00 -1.59
N LEU A 17 6.57 7.75 -1.76
CA LEU A 17 7.95 7.42 -2.17
C LEU A 17 8.25 7.91 -3.59
N ASP A 18 7.33 7.70 -4.52
CA ASP A 18 7.47 8.14 -5.91
C ASP A 18 7.57 9.68 -5.98
N GLN A 19 6.74 10.40 -5.22
CA GLN A 19 6.84 11.86 -5.13
C GLN A 19 8.16 12.35 -4.52
N PHE A 20 8.70 11.62 -3.53
CA PHE A 20 10.01 11.92 -2.98
C PHE A 20 11.11 11.71 -4.05
N ALA A 21 11.03 10.62 -4.82
CA ALA A 21 11.96 10.32 -5.91
C ALA A 21 11.86 11.30 -7.08
N MET A 22 10.69 11.91 -7.32
CA MET A 22 10.46 12.92 -8.36
C MET A 22 11.10 14.29 -8.07
N GLY A 23 11.73 14.48 -6.90
CA GLY A 23 12.53 15.67 -6.60
C GLY A 23 12.03 16.52 -5.43
N ASN A 24 11.00 16.09 -4.70
CA ASN A 24 10.55 16.77 -3.47
C ASN A 24 11.36 16.25 -2.27
N THR A 25 12.43 16.94 -1.91
CA THR A 25 13.35 16.53 -0.83
C THR A 25 12.87 16.92 0.57
N ASN A 26 11.93 17.85 0.69
CA ASN A 26 11.43 18.32 1.99
C ASN A 26 10.34 17.40 2.54
N GLN A 27 10.68 16.65 3.60
CA GLN A 27 9.74 15.75 4.29
C GLN A 27 8.49 16.46 4.84
N ILE A 28 8.61 17.75 5.21
CA ILE A 28 7.47 18.56 5.69
C ILE A 28 6.50 18.89 4.55
N GLU A 29 7.04 19.26 3.38
CA GLU A 29 6.22 19.54 2.20
C GLU A 29 5.57 18.27 1.68
N LEU A 30 6.30 17.15 1.69
CA LEU A 30 5.77 15.83 1.34
C LEU A 30 4.59 15.45 2.25
N GLY A 31 4.69 15.75 3.55
CA GLY A 31 3.63 15.51 4.52
C GLY A 31 2.39 16.38 4.32
N LYS A 32 2.56 17.63 3.89
CA LYS A 32 1.46 18.54 3.50
C LYS A 32 0.82 18.13 2.17
N TRP A 33 1.63 17.76 1.19
CA TRP A 33 1.16 17.26 -0.10
C TRP A 33 0.32 15.99 0.09
N ALA A 34 0.81 15.04 0.88
CA ALA A 34 0.08 13.81 1.18
C ALA A 34 -1.25 14.09 1.90
N GLN A 35 -1.28 15.11 2.77
CA GLN A 35 -2.53 15.54 3.41
C GLN A 35 -3.57 15.98 2.38
N GLN A 36 -3.18 16.85 1.45
CA GLN A 36 -4.08 17.38 0.43
C GLN A 36 -4.50 16.30 -0.58
N LYS A 37 -3.56 15.43 -0.96
CA LYS A 37 -3.79 14.37 -1.94
C LYS A 37 -4.75 13.29 -1.44
N PHE A 38 -4.64 12.91 -0.16
CA PHE A 38 -5.41 11.81 0.42
C PHE A 38 -6.54 12.27 1.35
N ASP A 39 -6.82 13.57 1.38
CA ASP A 39 -7.83 14.18 2.27
C ASP A 39 -7.63 13.76 3.74
N LEU A 40 -6.38 13.83 4.21
CA LEU A 40 -6.06 13.43 5.59
C LEU A 40 -6.47 14.53 6.57
N ILE A 41 -7.07 14.12 7.69
CA ILE A 41 -7.44 15.01 8.80
C ILE A 41 -6.22 15.78 9.34
N LYS A 42 -5.03 15.19 9.27
CA LYS A 42 -3.77 15.78 9.76
C LYS A 42 -2.63 15.55 8.76
N PRO A 43 -1.69 16.49 8.61
CA PRO A 43 -0.48 16.25 7.84
C PRO A 43 0.34 15.10 8.42
N LEU A 44 1.05 14.38 7.55
CA LEU A 44 1.97 13.35 7.99
C LEU A 44 3.11 14.00 8.75
N SER A 45 3.44 13.45 9.92
CA SER A 45 4.60 13.89 10.67
C SER A 45 5.87 13.54 9.90
N GLN A 46 6.90 14.36 10.07
CA GLN A 46 8.23 14.09 9.51
C GLN A 46 8.72 12.68 9.85
N GLN A 47 8.46 12.21 11.07
CA GLN A 47 8.84 10.87 11.51
C GLN A 47 8.07 9.76 10.76
N THR A 48 6.80 9.99 10.42
CA THR A 48 6.02 9.05 9.60
C THR A 48 6.60 8.96 8.19
N VAL A 49 6.94 10.11 7.60
CA VAL A 49 7.59 10.18 6.28
C VAL A 49 8.94 9.46 6.32
N SER A 50 9.78 9.73 7.31
CA SER A 50 11.06 9.03 7.50
C SER A 50 10.86 7.52 7.63
N ASN A 51 9.90 7.07 8.42
CA ASN A 51 9.60 5.64 8.56
C ASN A 51 9.14 5.00 7.25
N ILE A 52 8.42 5.72 6.39
CA ILE A 52 8.02 5.23 5.07
C ILE A 52 9.26 5.10 4.17
N LEU A 53 10.11 6.14 4.14
CA LEU A 53 11.35 6.17 3.35
C LEU A 53 12.32 5.06 3.77
N SER A 54 12.52 4.85 5.07
CA SER A 54 13.40 3.79 5.59
C SER A 54 12.87 2.38 5.31
N ASN A 55 11.57 2.22 5.05
CA ASN A 55 10.95 0.92 4.72
C ASN A 55 10.66 0.76 3.22
N ALA A 56 11.21 1.62 2.34
CA ALA A 56 10.89 1.63 0.91
C ALA A 56 11.08 0.26 0.24
N ASP A 57 12.23 -0.39 0.44
CA ASP A 57 12.53 -1.72 -0.12
C ASP A 57 11.48 -2.79 0.24
N GLN A 58 11.06 -2.82 1.52
CA GLN A 58 10.04 -3.74 1.99
C GLN A 58 8.68 -3.43 1.38
N LEU A 59 8.34 -2.14 1.24
CA LEU A 59 7.08 -1.71 0.65
C LEU A 59 6.99 -2.12 -0.82
N TYR A 60 8.04 -1.91 -1.61
CA TYR A 60 8.08 -2.34 -3.02
C TYR A 60 8.04 -3.87 -3.16
N SER A 61 8.78 -4.61 -2.33
CA SER A 61 8.77 -6.08 -2.32
C SER A 61 7.37 -6.64 -2.04
N ASN A 62 6.62 -6.03 -1.12
CA ASN A 62 5.25 -6.42 -0.81
C ASN A 62 4.29 -6.21 -1.99
N ILE A 63 4.48 -5.17 -2.82
CA ILE A 63 3.67 -4.98 -4.04
C ILE A 63 3.88 -6.14 -5.01
N VAL A 64 5.14 -6.50 -5.25
CA VAL A 64 5.51 -7.58 -6.16
C VAL A 64 4.88 -8.88 -5.68
N ALA A 65 4.94 -9.16 -4.38
CA ALA A 65 4.27 -10.31 -3.77
C ALA A 65 2.73 -10.26 -3.93
N ILE A 66 2.09 -9.10 -3.74
CA ILE A 66 0.64 -8.94 -3.93
C ILE A 66 0.23 -9.11 -5.41
N LYS A 67 1.03 -8.58 -6.35
CA LYS A 67 0.79 -8.74 -7.79
C LYS A 67 0.93 -10.20 -8.21
N ASN A 68 1.96 -10.90 -7.74
CA ASN A 68 2.18 -12.32 -8.06
C ASN A 68 1.16 -13.25 -7.38
N SER A 69 0.71 -12.94 -6.16
CA SER A 69 -0.32 -13.72 -5.46
C SER A 69 -1.73 -13.56 -6.07
N LYS A 70 -2.05 -12.41 -6.68
CA LYS A 70 -3.30 -12.26 -7.46
C LYS A 70 -3.34 -13.17 -8.70
N SER A 71 -2.18 -13.55 -9.24
CA SER A 71 -2.08 -14.48 -10.38
C SER A 71 -2.13 -15.96 -9.98
N LEU A 72 -2.09 -16.27 -8.68
CA LEU A 72 -2.21 -17.63 -8.15
C LEU A 72 -3.61 -17.87 -7.56
N LYS A 73 -4.65 -17.48 -8.29
CA LYS A 73 -5.96 -18.12 -8.09
C LYS A 73 -5.95 -19.41 -8.91
N LEU A 74 -5.34 -20.47 -8.37
CA LEU A 74 -5.79 -21.81 -8.74
C LEU A 74 -7.28 -21.89 -8.37
N PRO A 75 -8.16 -22.41 -9.23
CA PRO A 75 -9.53 -22.69 -8.84
C PRO A 75 -9.49 -23.57 -7.59
N LYS A 76 -10.25 -23.16 -6.55
CA LYS A 76 -10.19 -23.77 -5.21
C LYS A 76 -10.70 -25.22 -5.18
N TYR A 77 -11.24 -25.73 -6.29
CA TYR A 77 -11.69 -27.12 -6.44
C TYR A 77 -11.60 -27.57 -7.91
N PRO A 78 -10.64 -28.44 -8.28
CA PRO A 78 -10.67 -29.14 -9.57
C PRO A 78 -11.58 -30.38 -9.59
N GLN A 79 -12.15 -30.78 -8.45
CA GLN A 79 -12.67 -32.14 -8.25
C GLN A 79 -14.19 -32.23 -8.02
N LEU A 80 -14.98 -31.21 -8.36
CA LEU A 80 -16.43 -31.22 -8.12
C LEU A 80 -17.31 -31.07 -9.38
N ASP A 81 -16.71 -31.05 -10.58
CA ASP A 81 -17.46 -30.92 -11.84
C ASP A 81 -17.54 -32.24 -12.66
N GLU A 82 -17.18 -33.39 -12.09
CA GLU A 82 -17.23 -34.69 -12.81
C GLU A 82 -18.02 -35.81 -12.11
N GLU A 83 -18.94 -35.50 -11.19
CA GLU A 83 -19.79 -36.54 -10.59
C GLU A 83 -21.22 -36.10 -10.24
N VAL A 84 -21.96 -35.45 -11.15
CA VAL A 84 -23.44 -35.53 -11.18
C VAL A 84 -23.96 -35.32 -12.61
N CYS A 85 -23.95 -36.38 -13.43
CA CYS A 85 -25.06 -36.68 -14.33
C CYS A 85 -24.97 -38.14 -14.79
N GLY A 86 -25.22 -39.06 -13.87
CA GLY A 86 -25.72 -40.38 -14.21
C GLY A 86 -27.24 -40.32 -14.19
N ASN A 87 -27.85 -40.44 -15.37
CA ASN A 87 -29.10 -41.14 -15.65
C ASN A 87 -29.23 -41.34 -17.17
#